data_AF-A0A963N9K1-F1
#
_entry.id   AF-A0A963N9K1-F1
#
_cell.length_a   1.000
_cell.length_b   1.000
_cell.length_c   1.000
_cell.angle_alpha   90.00
_cell.angle_beta   90.00
_cell.angle_gamma   90.00
#
_symmetry.space_group_name_H-M   'P 1'
#
loop_
_entity.id
_entity.type
_entity.pdbx_description
1 polymer ?
#
loop_
_entity_poly.entity_id
_entity_poly.type
_entity_poly.pdbx_seq_one_letter_code
_entity_poly.pdbx_strand_id
1 'polypeptide(L)'
;MQQAQKARAEASARRTALQQLQQRLQANGKLDDWLQRHGLQHGEALWKSLHVEAGWEAAVEAVLRERLGALPADVADPAWSDERPGSKLTLLLPVAGAAGPAVASGDTLLARIRCDQPDLSAILADWLGEVLTAPDLAAALARRGELPASACRVTPGGDLVSRQSVTLFAPDGGEHGLLERQREIDGLAGVIGECEARVEDAQGRLGHIEQCLFETQQRLQASRQQLALLQERAHAIQVETLKLSQARERFSERQAQIDDALAELAAEQESEGERLFIADEAIDLQAEQLTRLQTVMEGARVLFEQSENALREQRERLAGAERELREAEFSQRECRSKLQELAAGRELARQQLERVLEERTRCAEGSTAMQADELEPRLQAALDHRVGREHALASARDALEMAANGLRALDEQR
;
A
#
# COMPACT_ATOMS: atom_id res chain seq x y z
N MET A 1 -20.17 -26.60 51.46
CA MET A 1 -21.36 -27.12 50.77
C MET A 1 -21.52 -28.63 50.99
N GLN A 2 -20.62 -29.49 50.48
CA GLN A 2 -20.72 -30.96 50.64
C GLN A 2 -20.81 -31.44 52.11
N GLN A 3 -20.03 -30.86 53.02
CA GLN A 3 -20.09 -31.23 54.45
C GLN A 3 -21.44 -30.88 55.09
N ALA A 4 -22.02 -29.71 54.76
CA ALA A 4 -23.32 -29.30 55.27
C ALA A 4 -24.46 -30.17 54.69
N GLN A 5 -24.37 -30.57 53.42
CA GLN A 5 -25.32 -31.50 52.81
C GLN A 5 -25.26 -32.90 53.42
N LYS A 6 -24.06 -33.41 53.73
CA LYS A 6 -23.89 -34.69 54.44
C LYS A 6 -24.49 -34.63 55.84
N ALA A 7 -24.18 -33.58 56.61
CA ALA A 7 -24.74 -33.38 57.94
C ALA A 7 -26.28 -33.28 57.91
N ARG A 8 -26.85 -32.57 56.93
CA ARG A 8 -28.30 -32.51 56.71
C ARG A 8 -28.89 -33.91 56.45
N ALA A 9 -28.27 -34.67 55.56
CA ALA A 9 -28.74 -36.00 55.18
C ALA A 9 -28.67 -37.01 56.35
N GLU A 10 -27.61 -36.95 57.16
CA GLU A 10 -27.46 -37.78 58.35
C GLU A 10 -28.52 -37.40 59.42
N ALA A 11 -28.71 -36.11 59.69
CA ALA A 11 -29.72 -35.64 60.63
C ALA A 11 -31.16 -35.98 60.18
N SER A 12 -31.46 -35.83 58.89
CA SER A 12 -32.78 -36.17 58.33
C SER A 12 -33.04 -37.67 58.34
N ALA A 13 -32.04 -38.50 58.03
CA ALA A 13 -32.15 -39.95 58.13
C ALA A 13 -32.41 -40.38 59.58
N ARG A 14 -31.66 -39.82 60.54
CA ARG A 14 -31.84 -40.11 61.98
C ARG A 14 -33.23 -39.69 62.47
N ARG A 15 -33.68 -38.48 62.12
CA ARG A 15 -35.02 -37.99 62.47
C ARG A 15 -36.11 -38.90 61.92
N THR A 16 -35.99 -39.29 60.65
CA THR A 16 -36.96 -40.19 60.00
C THR A 16 -37.00 -41.56 60.67
N ALA A 17 -35.84 -42.12 61.01
CA ALA A 17 -35.75 -43.41 61.70
C ALA A 17 -36.43 -43.36 63.09
N LEU A 18 -36.20 -42.30 63.86
CA LEU A 18 -36.83 -42.11 65.18
C LEU A 18 -38.35 -41.92 65.06
N GLN A 19 -38.82 -41.12 64.10
CA GLN A 19 -40.25 -40.93 63.83
C GLN A 19 -40.94 -42.25 63.45
N GLN A 20 -40.31 -43.05 62.57
CA GLN A 20 -40.84 -44.37 62.20
C GLN A 20 -40.88 -45.33 63.39
N LEU A 21 -39.85 -45.32 64.25
CA LEU A 21 -39.83 -46.13 65.47
C LEU A 21 -40.96 -45.73 66.41
N GLN A 22 -41.18 -44.42 66.62
CA GLN A 22 -42.23 -43.90 67.48
C GLN A 22 -43.63 -44.25 66.95
N GLN A 23 -43.87 -44.10 65.64
CA GLN A 23 -45.13 -44.50 65.00
C GLN A 23 -45.41 -46.01 65.15
N ARG A 24 -44.40 -46.86 64.97
CA ARG A 24 -44.56 -48.32 65.13
C ARG A 24 -44.94 -48.74 66.54
N LEU A 25 -44.41 -48.07 67.57
CA LEU A 25 -44.74 -48.37 68.97
C LEU A 25 -46.11 -47.83 69.40
N GLN A 26 -46.63 -46.82 68.70
CA GLN A 26 -47.95 -46.25 68.97
C GLN A 26 -49.09 -47.00 68.28
N ALA A 27 -48.80 -47.74 67.20
CA ALA A 27 -49.81 -48.52 66.49
C ALA A 27 -50.23 -49.75 67.31
N ASN A 28 -51.34 -49.64 68.04
CA ASN A 28 -51.97 -50.75 68.74
C ASN A 28 -53.36 -51.00 68.14
N GLY A 29 -53.45 -51.89 67.16
CA GLY A 29 -54.67 -52.08 66.35
C GLY A 29 -55.94 -52.40 67.15
N LYS A 30 -55.84 -52.99 68.35
CA LYS A 30 -57.01 -53.23 69.22
C LYS A 30 -57.51 -51.96 69.92
N LEU A 31 -56.62 -51.02 70.21
CA LEU A 31 -56.98 -49.71 70.78
C LEU A 31 -57.60 -48.82 69.69
N ASP A 32 -57.01 -48.82 68.50
CA ASP A 32 -57.49 -48.03 67.36
C ASP A 32 -58.94 -48.41 66.97
N ASP A 33 -59.24 -49.72 66.90
CA ASP A 33 -60.60 -50.22 66.64
C ASP A 33 -61.60 -49.78 67.73
N TRP A 34 -61.18 -49.73 69.00
CA TRP A 34 -62.02 -49.32 70.12
C TRP A 34 -62.30 -47.81 70.08
N LEU A 35 -61.27 -46.99 69.82
CA LEU A 35 -61.40 -45.55 69.67
C LEU A 35 -62.35 -45.19 68.52
N GLN A 36 -62.29 -45.93 67.41
CA GLN A 36 -63.17 -45.72 66.26
C GLN A 36 -64.64 -45.99 66.59
N ARG A 37 -64.96 -47.08 67.32
CA ARG A 37 -66.35 -47.43 67.68
C ARG A 37 -67.01 -46.41 68.59
N HIS A 38 -66.25 -45.80 69.49
CA HIS A 38 -66.74 -44.77 70.42
C HIS A 38 -66.57 -43.32 69.91
N GLY A 39 -66.12 -43.13 68.66
CA GLY A 39 -65.95 -41.80 68.06
C GLY A 39 -64.79 -40.96 68.62
N LEU A 40 -63.89 -41.57 69.40
CA LEU A 40 -62.78 -40.94 70.14
C LEU A 40 -61.48 -40.87 69.32
N GLN A 41 -61.56 -41.05 68.01
CA GLN A 41 -60.42 -41.03 67.08
C GLN A 41 -59.85 -39.61 66.83
N HIS A 42 -60.54 -38.56 67.30
CA HIS A 42 -60.19 -37.17 67.03
C HIS A 42 -59.50 -36.57 68.26
N GLY A 43 -58.17 -36.57 68.26
CA GLY A 43 -57.42 -35.97 69.34
C GLY A 43 -55.94 -36.30 69.26
N GLU A 44 -55.10 -35.36 69.69
CA GLU A 44 -53.68 -35.63 69.88
C GLU A 44 -53.44 -36.11 71.30
N ALA A 45 -52.58 -37.11 71.45
CA ALA A 45 -52.17 -37.59 72.76
C ALA A 45 -51.44 -36.50 73.55
N LEU A 46 -51.69 -36.44 74.86
CA LEU A 46 -51.17 -35.41 75.76
C LEU A 46 -49.67 -35.15 75.59
N TRP A 47 -48.86 -36.21 75.51
CA TRP A 47 -47.41 -36.11 75.39
C TRP A 47 -46.93 -35.23 74.22
N LYS A 48 -47.70 -35.08 73.13
CA LYS A 48 -47.36 -34.21 71.99
C LYS A 48 -47.36 -32.73 72.34
N SER A 49 -48.14 -32.35 73.36
CA SER A 49 -48.25 -30.98 73.85
C SER A 49 -47.36 -30.70 75.07
N LEU A 50 -46.54 -31.67 75.49
CA LEU A 50 -45.64 -31.54 76.64
C LEU A 50 -44.20 -31.32 76.19
N HIS A 51 -43.56 -30.33 76.79
CA HIS A 51 -42.12 -30.10 76.69
C HIS A 51 -41.50 -30.29 78.07
N VAL A 52 -40.68 -31.33 78.22
CA VAL A 52 -40.07 -31.68 79.51
C VAL A 52 -38.61 -31.21 79.54
N GLU A 53 -38.18 -30.72 80.70
CA GLU A 53 -36.78 -30.37 80.95
C GLU A 53 -35.85 -31.60 80.84
N ALA A 54 -34.62 -31.37 80.40
CA ALA A 54 -33.62 -32.44 80.23
C ALA A 54 -33.33 -33.22 81.50
N GLY A 55 -33.38 -34.55 81.39
CA GLY A 55 -33.12 -35.46 82.49
C GLY A 55 -34.34 -35.74 83.37
N TRP A 56 -35.48 -35.09 83.12
CA TRP A 56 -36.75 -35.32 83.85
C TRP A 56 -37.75 -36.15 83.06
N GLU A 57 -37.41 -36.59 81.84
CA GLU A 57 -38.31 -37.37 80.97
C GLU A 57 -38.80 -38.66 81.67
N ALA A 58 -37.90 -39.41 82.31
CA ALA A 58 -38.25 -40.62 83.07
C ALA A 58 -39.10 -40.32 84.31
N ALA A 59 -38.87 -39.18 84.98
CA ALA A 59 -39.71 -38.72 86.09
C ALA A 59 -41.16 -38.46 85.66
N VAL A 60 -41.32 -37.78 84.52
CA VAL A 60 -42.65 -37.51 83.94
C VAL A 60 -43.31 -38.80 83.48
N GLU A 61 -42.58 -39.70 82.82
CA GLU A 61 -43.08 -41.03 82.43
C GLU A 61 -43.54 -41.86 83.63
N ALA A 62 -42.77 -41.87 84.72
CA ALA A 62 -43.06 -42.65 85.92
C ALA A 62 -44.32 -42.16 86.67
N VAL A 63 -44.56 -40.85 86.66
CA VAL A 63 -45.68 -40.21 87.36
C VAL A 63 -46.95 -40.23 86.51
N LEU A 64 -46.87 -39.87 85.24
CA LEU A 64 -48.05 -39.77 84.37
C LEU A 64 -48.47 -41.12 83.82
N ARG A 65 -47.54 -42.04 83.54
CA ARG A 65 -47.84 -43.41 83.06
C ARG A 65 -48.84 -43.41 81.89
N GLU A 66 -49.94 -44.17 82.00
CA GLU A 66 -51.02 -44.21 81.01
C GLU A 66 -51.69 -42.85 80.73
N ARG A 67 -51.48 -41.85 81.58
CA ARG A 67 -51.95 -40.48 81.37
C ARG A 67 -51.11 -39.73 80.33
N LEU A 68 -49.89 -40.17 80.02
CA LEU A 68 -49.10 -39.57 78.92
C LEU A 68 -49.76 -39.76 77.56
N GLY A 69 -50.38 -40.92 77.34
CA GLY A 69 -51.16 -41.22 76.15
C GLY A 69 -52.58 -40.68 76.18
N ALA A 70 -52.93 -39.82 77.14
CA ALA A 70 -54.32 -39.39 77.32
C ALA A 70 -54.84 -38.65 76.09
N LEU A 71 -56.07 -38.98 75.69
CA LEU A 71 -56.76 -38.38 74.53
C LEU A 71 -57.95 -37.53 75.00
N PRO A 72 -58.24 -36.40 74.35
CA PRO A 72 -59.44 -35.61 74.66
C PRO A 72 -60.71 -36.38 74.34
N ALA A 73 -61.73 -36.25 75.19
CA ALA A 73 -63.07 -36.72 74.96
C ALA A 73 -64.07 -35.59 75.24
N ASP A 74 -65.00 -35.37 74.32
CA ASP A 74 -65.95 -34.25 74.42
C ASP A 74 -67.03 -34.50 75.49
N VAL A 75 -67.46 -35.75 75.64
CA VAL A 75 -68.54 -36.15 76.54
C VAL A 75 -68.18 -37.44 77.26
N ALA A 76 -68.43 -37.47 78.58
CA ALA A 76 -68.33 -38.69 79.36
C ALA A 76 -69.45 -39.68 78.98
N ASP A 77 -69.08 -40.90 78.59
CA ASP A 77 -70.05 -41.93 78.18
C ASP A 77 -69.92 -43.18 79.07
N PRO A 78 -70.96 -43.56 79.84
CA PRO A 78 -70.92 -44.78 80.65
C PRO A 78 -70.78 -46.06 79.83
N ALA A 79 -71.10 -46.05 78.52
CA ALA A 79 -70.96 -47.21 77.64
C ALA A 79 -69.50 -47.65 77.44
N TRP A 80 -68.51 -46.84 77.81
CA TRP A 80 -67.09 -47.24 77.80
C TRP A 80 -66.78 -48.44 78.71
N SER A 81 -67.66 -48.77 79.66
CA SER A 81 -67.49 -49.96 80.51
C SER A 81 -67.93 -51.26 79.86
N ASP A 82 -68.70 -51.20 78.77
CA ASP A 82 -69.32 -52.36 78.13
C ASP A 82 -68.30 -53.19 77.35
N GLU A 83 -67.28 -52.55 76.77
CA GLU A 83 -66.13 -53.19 76.13
C GLU A 83 -64.84 -52.51 76.60
N ARG A 84 -63.87 -53.28 77.11
CA ARG A 84 -62.61 -52.73 77.61
C ARG A 84 -61.65 -52.42 76.45
N PRO A 85 -60.93 -51.28 76.48
CA PRO A 85 -59.88 -51.01 75.51
C PRO A 85 -58.76 -52.07 75.60
N GLY A 86 -58.15 -52.40 74.47
CA GLY A 86 -57.10 -53.43 74.38
C GLY A 86 -55.78 -53.10 75.12
N SER A 87 -55.67 -51.88 75.67
CA SER A 87 -54.57 -51.40 76.51
C SER A 87 -55.09 -50.38 77.53
N LYS A 88 -54.22 -49.92 78.45
CA LYS A 88 -54.52 -48.82 79.36
C LYS A 88 -54.81 -47.55 78.55
N LEU A 89 -55.85 -46.82 78.92
CA LEU A 89 -56.28 -45.60 78.24
C LEU A 89 -56.76 -44.60 79.28
N THR A 90 -56.36 -43.34 79.10
CA THR A 90 -56.86 -42.20 79.86
C THR A 90 -57.61 -41.28 78.89
N LEU A 91 -58.83 -40.88 79.25
CA LEU A 91 -59.60 -39.89 78.50
C LEU A 91 -59.63 -38.57 79.29
N LEU A 92 -59.31 -37.47 78.63
CA LEU A 92 -59.33 -36.13 79.21
C LEU A 92 -60.73 -35.55 79.07
N LEU A 93 -61.33 -35.21 80.20
CA LEU A 93 -62.61 -34.53 80.30
C LEU A 93 -62.40 -33.19 81.00
N PRO A 94 -61.92 -32.15 80.29
CA PRO A 94 -61.59 -30.86 80.89
C PRO A 94 -62.84 -30.20 81.51
N VAL A 95 -62.71 -29.71 82.74
CA VAL A 95 -63.78 -29.00 83.43
C VAL A 95 -63.76 -27.52 83.03
N ALA A 96 -64.85 -27.04 82.45
CA ALA A 96 -64.97 -25.64 82.03
C ALA A 96 -64.79 -24.69 83.24
N GLY A 97 -63.84 -23.75 83.13
CA GLY A 97 -63.56 -22.78 84.18
C GLY A 97 -62.72 -23.32 85.35
N ALA A 98 -62.09 -24.50 85.20
CA ALA A 98 -61.06 -24.96 86.13
C ALA A 98 -59.96 -23.89 86.23
N ALA A 99 -59.61 -23.50 87.46
CA ALA A 99 -58.56 -22.52 87.67
C ALA A 99 -57.22 -23.11 87.24
N GLY A 100 -56.46 -22.38 86.42
CA GLY A 100 -55.08 -22.74 86.10
C GLY A 100 -54.20 -22.80 87.35
N PRO A 101 -53.03 -23.45 87.29
CA PRO A 101 -52.16 -23.66 88.44
C PRO A 101 -51.88 -22.35 89.19
N ALA A 102 -52.03 -22.37 90.53
CA ALA A 102 -51.29 -21.44 91.36
C ALA A 102 -49.79 -21.67 91.10
N VAL A 103 -49.01 -20.59 91.00
CA VAL A 103 -47.58 -20.61 90.60
C VAL A 103 -46.86 -21.84 91.19
N ALA A 104 -46.46 -22.75 90.31
CA ALA A 104 -45.80 -23.98 90.70
C ALA A 104 -44.51 -23.63 91.45
N SER A 105 -44.35 -24.14 92.68
CA SER A 105 -43.08 -24.00 93.40
C SER A 105 -41.98 -24.70 92.60
N GLY A 106 -40.77 -24.13 92.57
CA GLY A 106 -39.63 -24.67 91.81
C GLY A 106 -39.22 -26.11 92.21
N ASP A 107 -39.74 -26.58 93.35
CA ASP A 107 -39.53 -27.93 93.86
C ASP A 107 -40.57 -28.94 93.34
N THR A 108 -41.52 -28.55 92.47
CA THR A 108 -42.56 -29.46 91.91
C THR A 108 -42.15 -30.04 90.55
N LEU A 109 -42.67 -31.22 90.21
CA LEU A 109 -42.47 -31.80 88.88
C LEU A 109 -43.14 -30.95 87.80
N LEU A 110 -44.27 -30.31 88.12
CA LEU A 110 -44.97 -29.41 87.20
C LEU A 110 -44.08 -28.27 86.70
N ALA A 111 -43.19 -27.74 87.56
CA ALA A 111 -42.24 -26.69 87.16
C ALA A 111 -41.21 -27.16 86.11
N ARG A 112 -41.06 -28.48 85.90
CA ARG A 112 -40.17 -29.10 84.90
C ARG A 112 -40.85 -29.40 83.58
N ILE A 113 -42.15 -29.07 83.45
CA ILE A 113 -42.97 -29.33 82.27
C ILE A 113 -43.52 -28.00 81.76
N ARG A 114 -43.32 -27.73 80.46
CA ARG A 114 -44.00 -26.66 79.74
C ARG A 114 -45.09 -27.27 78.86
N CYS A 115 -46.31 -26.78 78.99
CA CYS A 115 -47.42 -27.14 78.11
C CYS A 115 -47.93 -25.88 77.44
N ASP A 116 -48.11 -25.93 76.12
CA ASP A 116 -48.49 -24.76 75.32
C ASP A 116 -50.02 -24.56 75.27
N GLN A 117 -50.80 -25.52 75.77
CA GLN A 117 -52.27 -25.46 75.80
C GLN A 117 -52.79 -25.16 77.22
N PRO A 118 -53.61 -24.11 77.41
CA PRO A 118 -54.06 -23.70 78.75
C PRO A 118 -54.97 -24.75 79.41
N ASP A 119 -55.85 -25.40 78.64
CA ASP A 119 -56.76 -26.42 79.18
C ASP A 119 -56.02 -27.66 79.69
N LEU A 120 -54.96 -28.08 78.99
CA LEU A 120 -54.08 -29.16 79.42
C LEU A 120 -53.23 -28.76 80.63
N SER A 121 -52.81 -27.49 80.70
CA SER A 121 -52.03 -26.99 81.84
C SER A 121 -52.79 -27.07 83.17
N ALA A 122 -54.11 -26.84 83.17
CA ALA A 122 -54.95 -27.01 84.35
C ALA A 122 -55.04 -28.48 84.79
N ILE A 123 -55.20 -29.40 83.84
CA ILE A 123 -55.23 -30.85 84.12
C ILE A 123 -53.88 -31.33 84.69
N LEU A 124 -52.77 -30.87 84.13
CA LEU A 124 -51.43 -31.17 84.64
C LEU A 124 -51.24 -30.63 86.06
N ALA A 125 -51.78 -29.45 86.36
CA ALA A 125 -51.74 -28.89 87.70
C ALA A 125 -52.49 -29.78 88.71
N ASP A 126 -53.67 -30.27 88.35
CA ASP A 126 -54.44 -31.19 89.19
C ASP A 126 -53.71 -32.52 89.41
N TRP A 127 -53.05 -33.04 88.37
CA TRP A 127 -52.35 -34.33 88.47
C TRP A 127 -50.99 -34.26 89.18
N LEU A 128 -50.29 -33.13 89.04
CA LEU A 128 -48.89 -32.98 89.47
C LEU A 128 -48.71 -32.00 90.63
N GLY A 129 -49.79 -31.39 91.14
CA GLY A 129 -49.74 -30.36 92.17
C GLY A 129 -49.07 -30.80 93.48
N GLU A 130 -49.17 -32.09 93.82
CA GLU A 130 -48.55 -32.67 95.02
C GLU A 130 -47.31 -33.53 94.70
N VAL A 131 -46.80 -33.45 93.47
CA VAL A 131 -45.61 -34.20 93.03
C VAL A 131 -44.39 -33.29 93.16
N LEU A 132 -43.59 -33.53 94.19
CA LEU A 132 -42.35 -32.84 94.46
C LEU A 132 -41.18 -33.52 93.76
N THR A 133 -40.11 -32.78 93.51
CA THR A 133 -38.86 -33.29 92.96
C THR A 133 -37.84 -33.54 94.07
N ALA A 134 -36.93 -34.47 93.82
CA ALA A 134 -35.74 -34.71 94.62
C ALA A 134 -34.57 -35.05 93.69
N PRO A 135 -33.33 -34.66 94.00
CA PRO A 135 -32.19 -34.92 93.11
C PRO A 135 -31.85 -36.41 92.98
N ASP A 136 -32.06 -37.20 94.03
CA ASP A 136 -31.79 -38.63 94.06
C ASP A 136 -32.70 -39.35 95.08
N LEU A 137 -32.64 -40.68 95.08
CA LEU A 137 -33.45 -41.54 95.95
C LEU A 137 -33.12 -41.33 97.43
N ALA A 138 -31.85 -41.04 97.76
CA ALA A 138 -31.42 -40.83 99.14
C ALA A 138 -32.04 -39.54 99.72
N ALA A 139 -32.00 -38.45 98.96
CA ALA A 139 -32.61 -37.17 99.31
C ALA A 139 -34.13 -37.27 99.40
N ALA A 140 -34.77 -38.04 98.49
CA ALA A 140 -36.21 -38.30 98.54
C ALA A 140 -36.61 -39.05 99.83
N LEU A 141 -35.86 -40.10 100.20
CA LEU A 141 -36.10 -40.88 101.41
C LEU A 141 -35.87 -40.10 102.70
N ALA A 142 -34.83 -39.25 102.75
CA ALA A 142 -34.51 -38.44 103.92
C ALA A 142 -35.66 -37.48 104.29
N ARG A 143 -36.35 -36.93 103.29
CA ARG A 143 -37.45 -35.97 103.48
C ARG A 143 -38.84 -36.59 103.39
N ARG A 144 -38.97 -37.92 103.35
CA ARG A 144 -40.28 -38.59 103.19
C ARG A 144 -41.26 -38.30 104.33
N GLY A 145 -40.75 -38.01 105.54
CA GLY A 145 -41.56 -37.73 106.73
C GLY A 145 -42.26 -36.37 106.68
N GLU A 146 -41.80 -35.47 105.81
CA GLU A 146 -42.35 -34.12 105.61
C GLU A 146 -43.51 -34.12 104.60
N LEU A 147 -43.76 -35.25 103.92
CA LEU A 147 -44.78 -35.34 102.88
C LEU A 147 -46.20 -35.42 103.47
N PRO A 148 -47.17 -34.66 102.92
CA PRO A 148 -48.58 -34.87 103.22
C PRO A 148 -49.07 -36.23 102.69
N ALA A 149 -50.28 -36.62 103.08
CA ALA A 149 -50.77 -38.00 102.89
C ALA A 149 -50.83 -38.45 101.43
N SER A 150 -51.04 -37.54 100.48
CA SER A 150 -51.21 -37.81 99.04
C SER A 150 -50.03 -37.35 98.17
N ALA A 151 -49.01 -36.70 98.75
CA ALA A 151 -47.84 -36.25 98.00
C ALA A 151 -46.78 -37.33 97.83
N CYS A 152 -46.00 -37.19 96.76
CA CYS A 152 -44.80 -37.99 96.54
C CYS A 152 -43.62 -37.13 96.08
N ARG A 153 -42.41 -37.66 96.25
CA ARG A 153 -41.19 -37.13 95.64
C ARG A 153 -40.77 -38.03 94.50
N VAL A 154 -40.46 -37.43 93.36
CA VAL A 154 -39.91 -38.12 92.18
C VAL A 154 -38.45 -37.75 91.97
N THR A 155 -37.63 -38.74 91.63
CA THR A 155 -36.23 -38.54 91.21
C THR A 155 -36.14 -38.36 89.69
N PRO A 156 -35.06 -37.79 89.13
CA PRO A 156 -34.87 -37.73 87.67
C PRO A 156 -34.97 -39.10 86.99
N GLY A 157 -34.56 -40.17 87.69
CA GLY A 157 -34.66 -41.55 87.21
C GLY A 157 -36.05 -42.17 87.26
N GLY A 158 -37.06 -41.46 87.77
CA GLY A 158 -38.45 -41.94 87.84
C GLY A 158 -38.87 -42.57 89.17
N ASP A 159 -37.97 -42.72 90.14
CA ASP A 159 -38.32 -43.35 91.41
C ASP A 159 -39.26 -42.46 92.23
N LEU A 160 -40.34 -43.05 92.73
CA LEU A 160 -41.37 -42.37 93.52
C LEU A 160 -41.26 -42.75 95.00
N VAL A 161 -41.17 -41.75 95.86
CA VAL A 161 -41.15 -41.90 97.32
C VAL A 161 -42.37 -41.21 97.91
N SER A 162 -43.26 -41.98 98.53
CA SER A 162 -44.32 -41.47 99.39
C SER A 162 -43.91 -41.57 100.86
N ARG A 163 -44.76 -41.08 101.76
CA ARG A 163 -44.54 -41.21 103.22
C ARG A 163 -44.42 -42.69 103.67
N GLN A 164 -45.09 -43.61 102.96
CA GLN A 164 -45.24 -45.00 103.39
C GLN A 164 -44.76 -46.04 102.35
N SER A 165 -44.34 -45.61 101.15
CA SER A 165 -43.93 -46.51 100.08
C SER A 165 -42.82 -45.94 99.21
N VAL A 166 -42.10 -46.84 98.54
CA VAL A 166 -41.16 -46.52 97.47
C VAL A 166 -41.58 -47.33 96.25
N THR A 167 -41.64 -46.70 95.09
CA THR A 167 -41.88 -47.35 93.80
C THR A 167 -40.70 -47.04 92.91
N LEU A 168 -39.93 -48.07 92.58
CA LEU A 168 -38.80 -47.94 91.67
C LEU A 168 -39.30 -47.96 90.23
N PHE A 169 -38.84 -47.02 89.42
CA PHE A 169 -39.22 -46.99 88.02
C PHE A 169 -38.40 -48.02 87.24
N ALA A 170 -39.10 -48.93 86.58
CA ALA A 170 -38.51 -49.86 85.64
C ALA A 170 -39.06 -49.52 84.24
N PRO A 171 -38.20 -49.46 83.22
CA PRO A 171 -38.64 -49.26 81.85
C PRO A 171 -39.39 -50.51 81.35
N ASP A 172 -40.71 -50.48 81.43
CA ASP A 172 -41.57 -51.51 80.83
C ASP A 172 -41.71 -51.24 79.32
N GLY A 173 -41.73 -52.31 78.51
CA GLY A 173 -41.53 -52.25 77.06
C GLY A 173 -42.57 -51.44 76.27
N GLY A 174 -42.08 -50.71 75.25
CA GLY A 174 -42.85 -50.02 74.19
C GLY A 174 -43.00 -48.52 74.39
N GLU A 175 -43.44 -48.10 75.58
CA GLU A 175 -43.80 -46.70 75.87
C GLU A 175 -42.68 -45.90 76.56
N HIS A 176 -41.67 -46.58 77.12
CA HIS A 176 -40.52 -45.91 77.71
C HIS A 176 -39.68 -45.15 76.68
N GLY A 177 -39.14 -44.00 77.10
CA GLY A 177 -38.27 -43.14 76.30
C GLY A 177 -39.03 -42.46 75.16
N LEU A 178 -40.35 -42.33 75.26
CA LEU A 178 -41.17 -41.66 74.27
C LEU A 178 -40.89 -40.15 74.27
N LEU A 179 -40.77 -39.55 75.46
CA LEU A 179 -40.47 -38.12 75.60
C LEU A 179 -39.03 -37.79 75.19
N GLU A 180 -38.08 -38.66 75.53
CA GLU A 180 -36.67 -38.51 75.13
C GLU A 180 -36.51 -38.56 73.60
N ARG A 181 -37.16 -39.55 72.94
CA ARG A 181 -37.16 -39.65 71.47
C ARG A 181 -37.83 -38.47 70.80
N GLN A 182 -38.94 -37.98 71.36
CA GLN A 182 -39.64 -36.81 70.82
C GLN A 182 -38.74 -35.58 70.84
N ARG A 183 -38.09 -35.32 71.99
CA ARG A 183 -37.11 -34.23 72.11
C ARG A 183 -35.97 -34.38 71.11
N GLU A 184 -35.46 -35.60 70.92
CA GLU A 184 -34.41 -35.85 69.93
C GLU A 184 -34.88 -35.54 68.50
N ILE A 185 -36.11 -35.92 68.15
CA ILE A 185 -36.74 -35.59 66.85
C ILE A 185 -36.83 -34.07 66.65
N ASP A 186 -37.26 -33.33 67.68
CA ASP A 186 -37.40 -31.87 67.62
C ASP A 186 -36.04 -31.17 67.55
N GLY A 187 -35.06 -31.64 68.31
CA GLY A 187 -33.67 -31.17 68.22
C GLY A 187 -33.07 -31.40 66.83
N LEU A 188 -33.30 -32.57 66.24
CA LEU A 188 -32.86 -32.87 64.86
C LEU A 188 -33.54 -31.98 63.83
N ALA A 189 -34.81 -31.58 64.03
CA ALA A 189 -35.47 -30.64 63.13
C ALA A 189 -34.77 -29.27 63.10
N GLY A 190 -34.33 -28.76 64.26
CA GLY A 190 -33.52 -27.54 64.34
C GLY A 190 -32.18 -27.66 63.61
N VAL A 191 -31.45 -28.76 63.85
CA VAL A 191 -30.17 -29.03 63.17
C VAL A 191 -30.32 -29.12 61.65
N ILE A 192 -31.40 -29.72 61.16
CA ILE A 192 -31.70 -29.79 59.73
C ILE A 192 -31.90 -28.38 59.16
N GLY A 193 -32.70 -27.52 59.82
CA GLY A 193 -32.94 -26.14 59.38
C GLY A 193 -31.66 -25.30 59.33
N GLU A 194 -30.79 -25.42 60.34
CA GLU A 194 -29.48 -24.77 60.33
C GLU A 194 -28.60 -25.27 59.17
N CYS A 195 -28.60 -26.58 58.90
CA CYS A 195 -27.84 -27.14 57.79
C CYS A 195 -28.39 -26.68 56.43
N GLU A 196 -29.71 -26.56 56.28
CA GLU A 196 -30.35 -26.06 55.06
C GLU A 196 -29.97 -24.61 54.78
N ALA A 197 -30.09 -23.72 55.77
CA ALA A 197 -29.68 -22.32 55.63
C ALA A 197 -28.20 -22.20 55.21
N ARG A 198 -27.31 -23.04 55.77
CA ARG A 198 -25.90 -23.08 55.38
C ARG A 198 -25.67 -23.59 53.96
N VAL A 199 -26.50 -24.50 53.47
CA VAL A 199 -26.42 -25.00 52.08
C VAL A 199 -26.87 -23.90 51.11
N GLU A 200 -27.97 -23.22 51.41
CA GLU A 200 -28.51 -22.12 50.60
C GLU A 200 -27.53 -20.96 50.51
N ASP A 201 -26.96 -20.50 51.63
CA ASP A 201 -25.92 -19.45 51.64
C ASP A 201 -24.70 -19.86 50.81
N ALA A 202 -24.23 -21.11 50.95
CA ALA A 202 -23.10 -21.60 50.15
C ALA A 202 -23.42 -21.68 48.65
N GLN A 203 -24.65 -22.04 48.27
CA GLN A 203 -25.10 -22.06 46.87
C GLN A 203 -25.24 -20.64 46.30
N GLY A 204 -25.78 -19.70 47.07
CA GLY A 204 -25.86 -18.29 46.67
C GLY A 204 -24.49 -17.68 46.43
N ARG A 205 -23.52 -17.92 47.33
CA ARG A 205 -22.13 -17.48 47.17
C ARG A 205 -21.47 -18.07 45.93
N LEU A 206 -21.69 -19.36 45.68
CA LEU A 206 -21.16 -20.02 44.48
C LEU A 206 -21.71 -19.38 43.21
N GLY A 207 -23.03 -19.21 43.11
CA GLY A 207 -23.67 -18.59 41.94
C GLY A 207 -23.19 -17.15 41.69
N HIS A 208 -23.01 -16.36 42.76
CA HIS A 208 -22.44 -15.02 42.64
C HIS A 208 -21.01 -15.03 42.08
N ILE A 209 -20.15 -15.91 42.59
CA ILE A 209 -18.77 -16.05 42.12
C ILE A 209 -18.74 -16.51 40.65
N GLU A 210 -19.58 -17.47 40.28
CA GLU A 210 -19.70 -17.96 38.89
C GLU A 210 -20.12 -16.84 37.93
N GLN A 211 -21.10 -16.02 38.33
CA GLN A 211 -21.52 -14.87 37.54
C GLN A 211 -20.40 -13.83 37.37
N CYS A 212 -19.72 -13.45 38.48
CA CYS A 212 -18.60 -12.51 38.40
C CYS A 212 -17.44 -13.05 37.54
N LEU A 213 -17.17 -14.35 37.61
CA LEU A 213 -16.17 -15.01 36.78
C LEU A 213 -16.55 -14.94 35.30
N PHE A 214 -17.81 -15.24 34.96
CA PHE A 214 -18.31 -15.16 33.59
C PHE A 214 -18.21 -13.74 33.02
N GLU A 215 -18.66 -12.73 33.77
CA GLU A 215 -18.58 -11.33 33.35
C GLU A 215 -17.12 -10.87 33.16
N THR A 216 -16.22 -11.28 34.06
CA THR A 216 -14.79 -10.95 33.95
C THR A 216 -14.15 -11.62 32.73
N GLN A 217 -14.52 -12.87 32.43
CA GLN A 217 -14.04 -13.57 31.24
C GLN A 217 -14.52 -12.90 29.94
N GLN A 218 -15.78 -12.46 29.88
CA GLN A 218 -16.28 -11.71 28.73
C GLN A 218 -15.54 -10.39 28.53
N ARG A 219 -15.33 -9.62 29.61
CA ARG A 219 -14.54 -8.38 29.57
C ARG A 219 -13.11 -8.62 29.10
N LEU A 220 -12.48 -9.71 29.54
CA LEU A 220 -11.15 -10.10 29.10
C LEU A 220 -11.12 -10.43 27.60
N GLN A 221 -12.10 -11.18 27.09
CA GLN A 221 -12.21 -11.49 25.67
C GLN A 221 -12.40 -10.23 24.82
N ALA A 222 -13.29 -9.32 25.23
CA ALA A 222 -13.49 -8.04 24.55
C ALA A 222 -12.21 -7.19 24.53
N SER A 223 -11.49 -7.10 25.66
CA SER A 223 -10.22 -6.37 25.73
C SER A 223 -9.14 -6.98 24.83
N ARG A 224 -9.06 -8.32 24.73
CA ARG A 224 -8.13 -9.01 23.82
C ARG A 224 -8.43 -8.73 22.35
N GLN A 225 -9.71 -8.70 21.97
CA GLN A 225 -10.13 -8.35 20.61
C GLN A 225 -9.77 -6.89 20.28
N GLN A 226 -10.01 -5.96 21.21
CA GLN A 226 -9.60 -4.56 21.05
C GLN A 226 -8.09 -4.41 20.92
N LEU A 227 -7.30 -5.13 21.72
CA LEU A 227 -5.85 -5.14 21.63
C LEU A 227 -5.36 -5.63 20.26
N ALA A 228 -5.93 -6.73 19.75
CA ALA A 228 -5.58 -7.26 18.44
C ALA A 228 -5.86 -6.25 17.32
N LEU A 229 -7.04 -5.60 17.34
CA LEU A 229 -7.40 -4.55 16.37
C LEU A 229 -6.44 -3.35 16.43
N LEU A 230 -6.05 -2.91 17.63
CA LEU A 230 -5.10 -1.82 17.80
C LEU A 230 -3.70 -2.20 17.32
N GLN A 231 -3.26 -3.45 17.54
CA GLN A 231 -1.98 -3.95 17.06
C GLN A 231 -1.94 -4.03 15.53
N GLU A 232 -3.00 -4.53 14.88
CA GLU A 232 -3.11 -4.55 13.42
C GLU A 232 -3.06 -3.13 12.84
N ARG A 233 -3.80 -2.18 13.44
CA ARG A 233 -3.76 -0.77 13.03
C ARG A 233 -2.38 -0.14 13.21
N ALA A 234 -1.72 -0.40 14.35
CA ALA A 234 -0.37 0.09 14.60
C ALA A 234 0.63 -0.47 13.59
N HIS A 235 0.53 -1.76 13.26
CA HIS A 235 1.37 -2.39 12.25
C HIS A 235 1.12 -1.80 10.85
N ALA A 236 -0.14 -1.58 10.47
CA ALA A 236 -0.47 -0.94 9.19
C ALA A 236 0.14 0.47 9.08
N ILE A 237 0.00 1.30 10.12
CA ILE A 237 0.60 2.64 10.18
C ILE A 237 2.13 2.55 10.11
N GLN A 238 2.76 1.58 10.77
CA GLN A 238 4.21 1.40 10.73
C GLN A 238 4.70 1.05 9.31
N VAL A 239 3.99 0.17 8.61
CA VAL A 239 4.30 -0.18 7.21
C VAL A 239 4.10 1.02 6.28
N GLU A 240 3.03 1.79 6.44
CA GLU A 240 2.83 3.02 5.66
C GLU A 240 3.92 4.06 5.92
N THR A 241 4.31 4.24 7.19
CA THR A 241 5.39 5.15 7.57
C THR A 241 6.70 4.76 6.88
N LEU A 242 7.02 3.46 6.85
CA LEU A 242 8.22 2.94 6.19
C LEU A 242 8.18 3.10 4.66
N LYS A 243 7.00 2.91 4.05
CA LYS A 243 6.82 3.17 2.60
C LYS A 243 7.01 4.65 2.29
N LEU A 244 6.43 5.55 3.09
CA LEU A 244 6.56 6.98 2.90
C LEU A 244 7.99 7.46 3.14
N SER A 245 8.70 6.90 4.12
CA SER A 245 10.12 7.24 4.36
C SER A 245 11.00 6.81 3.19
N GLN A 246 10.82 5.58 2.67
CA GLN A 246 11.54 5.10 1.49
C GLN A 246 11.23 5.94 0.23
N ALA A 247 9.96 6.32 0.04
CA ALA A 247 9.57 7.19 -1.07
C ALA A 247 10.22 8.57 -0.97
N ARG A 248 10.30 9.14 0.24
CA ARG A 248 10.97 10.41 0.51
C ARG A 248 12.48 10.32 0.25
N GLU A 249 13.14 9.25 0.68
CA GLU A 249 14.57 9.03 0.46
C GLU A 249 14.88 8.95 -1.04
N ARG A 250 14.14 8.13 -1.80
CA ARG A 250 14.27 8.05 -3.27
C ARG A 250 14.02 9.38 -3.96
N PHE A 251 13.04 10.15 -3.50
CA PHE A 251 12.77 11.48 -4.05
C PHE A 251 13.96 12.42 -3.80
N SER A 252 14.52 12.41 -2.58
CA SER A 252 15.70 13.20 -2.23
C SER A 252 16.93 12.82 -3.04
N GLU A 253 17.18 11.52 -3.24
CA GLU A 253 18.27 11.02 -4.09
C GLU A 253 18.08 11.45 -5.54
N ARG A 254 16.85 11.32 -6.07
CA ARG A 254 16.55 11.74 -7.44
C ARG A 254 16.68 13.25 -7.62
N GLN A 255 16.28 14.02 -6.63
CA GLN A 255 16.44 15.47 -6.63
C GLN A 255 17.92 15.84 -6.65
N ALA A 256 18.75 15.24 -5.80
CA ALA A 256 20.20 15.46 -5.81
C ALA A 256 20.83 15.11 -7.16
N GLN A 257 20.47 13.98 -7.77
CA GLN A 257 20.94 13.61 -9.12
C GLN A 257 20.56 14.63 -10.20
N ILE A 258 19.35 15.20 -10.11
CA ILE A 258 18.90 16.23 -11.06
C ILE A 258 19.69 17.51 -10.83
N ASP A 259 19.91 17.91 -9.58
CA ASP A 259 20.67 19.11 -9.23
C ASP A 259 22.13 19.00 -9.70
N ASP A 260 22.77 17.84 -9.50
CA ASP A 260 24.11 17.55 -10.01
C ASP A 260 24.17 17.61 -11.55
N ALA A 261 23.22 16.97 -12.24
CA ALA A 261 23.15 17.01 -13.70
C ALA A 261 22.89 18.42 -14.26
N LEU A 262 22.11 19.24 -13.55
CA LEU A 262 21.90 20.64 -13.92
C LEU A 262 23.19 21.46 -13.73
N ALA A 263 23.98 21.18 -12.68
CA ALA A 263 25.27 21.83 -12.48
C ALA A 263 26.29 21.44 -13.56
N GLU A 264 26.34 20.17 -13.95
CA GLU A 264 27.17 19.69 -15.06
C GLU A 264 26.79 20.37 -16.39
N LEU A 265 25.50 20.41 -16.73
CA LEU A 265 25.01 21.08 -17.93
C LEU A 265 25.33 22.58 -17.94
N ALA A 266 25.25 23.25 -16.78
CA ALA A 266 25.62 24.66 -16.67
C ALA A 266 27.12 24.88 -16.95
N ALA A 267 27.99 24.00 -16.42
CA ALA A 267 29.43 24.05 -16.69
C ALA A 267 29.77 23.74 -18.16
N GLU A 268 29.08 22.78 -18.78
CA GLU A 268 29.21 22.49 -20.22
C GLU A 268 28.77 23.68 -21.08
N GLN A 269 27.66 24.34 -20.73
CA GLN A 269 27.21 25.54 -21.43
C GLN A 269 28.23 26.68 -21.35
N GLU A 270 28.86 26.88 -20.19
CA GLU A 270 29.91 27.89 -20.04
C GLU A 270 31.13 27.56 -20.91
N SER A 271 31.60 26.30 -20.89
CA SER A 271 32.70 25.84 -21.75
C SER A 271 32.39 26.00 -23.24
N GLU A 272 31.19 25.68 -23.69
CA GLU A 272 30.79 25.88 -25.10
C GLU A 272 30.69 27.37 -25.44
N GLY A 273 30.21 28.20 -24.51
CA GLY A 273 30.23 29.67 -24.65
C GLY A 273 31.64 30.21 -24.84
N GLU A 274 32.61 29.73 -24.06
CA GLU A 274 34.02 30.09 -24.21
C GLU A 274 34.59 29.64 -25.57
N ARG A 275 34.28 28.42 -26.01
CA ARG A 275 34.72 27.90 -27.33
C ARG A 275 34.15 28.73 -28.48
N LEU A 276 32.87 29.09 -28.40
CA LEU A 276 32.23 29.96 -29.38
C LEU A 276 32.90 31.33 -29.41
N PHE A 277 33.15 31.93 -28.25
CA PHE A 277 33.85 33.22 -28.16
C PHE A 277 35.23 33.17 -28.83
N ILE A 278 36.03 32.13 -28.55
CA ILE A 278 37.34 31.95 -29.19
C ILE A 278 37.21 31.76 -30.71
N ALA A 279 36.21 31.00 -31.17
CA ALA A 279 35.97 30.77 -32.58
C ALA A 279 35.55 32.06 -33.30
N ASP A 280 34.69 32.87 -32.69
CA ASP A 280 34.27 34.17 -33.22
C ASP A 280 35.46 35.13 -33.32
N GLU A 281 36.30 35.25 -32.29
CA GLU A 281 37.54 36.04 -32.36
C GLU A 281 38.48 35.56 -33.48
N ALA A 282 38.59 34.24 -33.67
CA ALA A 282 39.41 33.68 -34.74
C ALA A 282 38.83 34.00 -36.14
N ILE A 283 37.50 33.94 -36.30
CA ILE A 283 36.81 34.31 -37.53
C ILE A 283 37.05 35.80 -37.84
N ASP A 284 36.90 36.68 -36.85
CA ASP A 284 37.14 38.11 -37.01
C ASP A 284 38.58 38.40 -37.45
N LEU A 285 39.56 37.76 -36.81
CA LEU A 285 40.97 37.87 -37.20
C LEU A 285 41.21 37.40 -38.64
N GLN A 286 40.61 36.28 -39.05
CA GLN A 286 40.72 35.76 -40.41
C GLN A 286 40.03 36.68 -41.42
N ALA A 287 38.89 37.28 -41.07
CA ALA A 287 38.19 38.24 -41.91
C ALA A 287 39.04 39.51 -42.14
N GLU A 288 39.71 40.01 -41.09
CA GLU A 288 40.69 41.10 -41.24
C GLU A 288 41.85 40.71 -42.15
N GLN A 289 42.42 39.51 -41.98
CA GLN A 289 43.51 39.01 -42.82
C GLN A 289 43.09 38.87 -44.29
N LEU A 290 41.91 38.32 -44.55
CA LEU A 290 41.32 38.23 -45.89
C LEU A 290 41.15 39.62 -46.51
N THR A 291 40.64 40.59 -45.75
CA THR A 291 40.49 41.97 -46.22
C THR A 291 41.86 42.57 -46.60
N ARG A 292 42.89 42.40 -45.75
CA ARG A 292 44.25 42.86 -46.05
C ARG A 292 44.82 42.21 -47.31
N LEU A 293 44.67 40.89 -47.46
CA LEU A 293 45.13 40.16 -48.64
C LEU A 293 44.38 40.58 -49.91
N GLN A 294 43.08 40.83 -49.82
CA GLN A 294 42.29 41.39 -50.93
C GLN A 294 42.84 42.75 -51.36
N THR A 295 43.11 43.66 -50.42
CA THR A 295 43.71 44.98 -50.73
C THR A 295 45.09 44.84 -51.40
N VAL A 296 45.93 43.92 -50.92
CA VAL A 296 47.25 43.66 -51.53
C VAL A 296 47.09 43.08 -52.94
N MET A 297 46.17 42.13 -53.14
CA MET A 297 45.91 41.52 -54.44
C MET A 297 45.35 42.55 -55.43
N GLU A 298 44.42 43.41 -55.01
CA GLU A 298 43.90 44.52 -55.82
C GLU A 298 45.03 45.49 -56.21
N GLY A 299 45.88 45.87 -55.25
CA GLY A 299 47.07 46.68 -55.53
C GLY A 299 48.03 46.01 -56.54
N ALA A 300 48.28 44.71 -56.39
CA ALA A 300 49.12 43.94 -57.31
C ALA A 300 48.49 43.81 -58.72
N ARG A 301 47.16 43.65 -58.82
CA ARG A 301 46.44 43.66 -60.10
C ARG A 301 46.56 44.99 -60.80
N VAL A 302 46.37 46.10 -60.09
CA VAL A 302 46.55 47.45 -60.64
C VAL A 302 47.97 47.64 -61.17
N LEU A 303 49.00 47.24 -60.41
CA LEU A 303 50.39 47.30 -60.87
C LEU A 303 50.65 46.41 -62.09
N PHE A 304 50.08 45.21 -62.11
CA PHE A 304 50.18 44.30 -63.25
C PHE A 304 49.56 44.91 -64.51
N GLU A 305 48.34 45.43 -64.43
CA GLU A 305 47.66 46.11 -65.54
C GLU A 305 48.45 47.33 -66.03
N GLN A 306 49.01 48.12 -65.11
CA GLN A 306 49.91 49.23 -65.48
C GLN A 306 51.15 48.73 -66.22
N SER A 307 51.76 47.63 -65.78
CA SER A 307 52.94 47.06 -66.43
C SER A 307 52.62 46.45 -67.81
N GLU A 308 51.46 45.80 -67.98
CA GLU A 308 51.00 45.28 -69.27
C GLU A 308 50.70 46.42 -70.25
N ASN A 309 50.03 47.48 -69.79
CA ASN A 309 49.77 48.66 -70.60
C ASN A 309 51.08 49.34 -71.02
N ALA A 310 52.04 49.51 -70.10
CA ALA A 310 53.36 50.04 -70.43
C ALA A 310 54.11 49.15 -71.43
N LEU A 311 54.07 47.82 -71.27
CA LEU A 311 54.65 46.88 -72.22
C LEU A 311 54.00 46.99 -73.61
N ARG A 312 52.68 47.09 -73.66
CA ARG A 312 51.91 47.26 -74.91
C ARG A 312 52.29 48.55 -75.61
N GLU A 313 52.37 49.66 -74.87
CA GLU A 313 52.81 50.95 -75.40
C GLU A 313 54.24 50.87 -75.96
N GLN A 314 55.17 50.22 -75.25
CA GLN A 314 56.53 50.02 -75.74
C GLN A 314 56.58 49.14 -77.00
N ARG A 315 55.74 48.10 -77.09
CA ARG A 315 55.62 47.26 -78.29
C ARG A 315 55.04 48.03 -79.47
N GLU A 316 54.05 48.87 -79.25
CA GLU A 316 53.48 49.74 -80.29
C GLU A 316 54.50 50.77 -80.78
N ARG A 317 55.28 51.38 -79.87
CA ARG A 317 56.41 52.25 -80.21
C ARG A 317 57.48 51.51 -81.02
N LEU A 318 57.85 50.29 -80.63
CA LEU A 318 58.79 49.45 -81.38
C LEU A 318 58.25 49.13 -82.77
N ALA A 319 56.99 48.70 -82.88
CA ALA A 319 56.37 48.41 -84.17
C ALA A 319 56.27 49.65 -85.07
N GLY A 320 56.06 50.84 -84.48
CA GLY A 320 56.13 52.12 -85.18
C GLY A 320 57.53 52.38 -85.73
N ALA A 321 58.55 52.29 -84.88
CA ALA A 321 59.95 52.46 -85.28
C ALA A 321 60.40 51.44 -86.35
N GLU A 322 59.95 50.18 -86.26
CA GLU A 322 60.21 49.18 -87.30
C GLU A 322 59.56 49.52 -88.65
N ARG A 323 58.35 50.09 -88.64
CA ARG A 323 57.69 50.57 -89.88
C ARG A 323 58.46 51.74 -90.46
N GLU A 324 58.82 52.74 -89.66
CA GLU A 324 59.62 53.88 -90.09
C GLU A 324 60.96 53.43 -90.68
N LEU A 325 61.62 52.45 -90.05
CA LEU A 325 62.86 51.85 -90.58
C LEU A 325 62.61 51.18 -91.94
N ARG A 326 61.55 50.37 -92.08
CA ARG A 326 61.22 49.71 -93.36
C ARG A 326 60.88 50.72 -94.45
N GLU A 327 60.16 51.78 -94.13
CA GLU A 327 59.86 52.88 -95.05
C GLU A 327 61.15 53.61 -95.47
N ALA A 328 62.05 53.88 -94.53
CA ALA A 328 63.35 54.49 -94.82
C ALA A 328 64.26 53.57 -95.66
N GLU A 329 64.27 52.26 -95.40
CA GLU A 329 64.98 51.28 -96.23
C GLU A 329 64.39 51.21 -97.65
N PHE A 330 63.05 51.23 -97.77
CA PHE A 330 62.38 51.25 -99.05
C PHE A 330 62.71 52.54 -99.83
N SER A 331 62.62 53.70 -99.18
CA SER A 331 62.96 54.98 -99.81
C SER A 331 64.44 55.03 -100.19
N GLN A 332 65.33 54.48 -99.36
CA GLN A 332 66.75 54.34 -99.70
C GLN A 332 66.95 53.47 -100.94
N ARG A 333 66.26 52.32 -101.04
CA ARG A 333 66.30 51.45 -102.22
C ARG A 333 65.75 52.14 -103.46
N GLU A 334 64.64 52.87 -103.34
CA GLU A 334 64.05 53.63 -104.44
C GLU A 334 64.99 54.74 -104.92
N CYS A 335 65.58 55.52 -104.01
CA CYS A 335 66.61 56.51 -104.33
C CYS A 335 67.83 55.86 -105.00
N ARG A 336 68.28 54.69 -104.53
CA ARG A 336 69.39 53.95 -105.13
C ARG A 336 69.06 53.45 -106.54
N SER A 337 67.84 52.96 -106.75
CA SER A 337 67.35 52.56 -108.07
C SER A 337 67.26 53.76 -109.01
N LYS A 338 66.69 54.89 -108.56
CA LYS A 338 66.66 56.14 -109.34
C LYS A 338 68.07 56.63 -109.69
N LEU A 339 69.03 56.52 -108.77
CA LEU A 339 70.44 56.85 -109.05
C LEU A 339 71.04 55.92 -110.11
N GLN A 340 70.74 54.62 -110.07
CA GLN A 340 71.17 53.66 -111.09
C GLN A 340 70.53 53.94 -112.45
N GLU A 341 69.23 54.25 -112.49
CA GLU A 341 68.52 54.66 -113.71
C GLU A 341 69.08 55.96 -114.29
N LEU A 342 69.32 56.97 -113.45
CA LEU A 342 69.95 58.22 -113.88
C LEU A 342 71.38 57.98 -114.36
N ALA A 343 72.15 57.09 -113.73
CA ALA A 343 73.49 56.72 -114.19
C ALA A 343 73.44 56.00 -115.55
N ALA A 344 72.52 55.05 -115.73
CA ALA A 344 72.30 54.36 -117.00
C ALA A 344 71.79 55.31 -118.10
N GLY A 345 70.87 56.22 -117.77
CA GLY A 345 70.39 57.27 -118.66
C GLY A 345 71.50 58.25 -119.05
N ARG A 346 72.37 58.62 -118.11
CA ARG A 346 73.56 59.45 -118.37
C ARG A 346 74.54 58.73 -119.29
N GLU A 347 74.75 57.43 -119.09
CA GLU A 347 75.62 56.61 -119.94
C GLU A 347 75.05 56.47 -121.36
N LEU A 348 73.75 56.20 -121.48
CA LEU A 348 73.06 56.16 -122.77
C LEU A 348 73.14 57.52 -123.49
N ALA A 349 72.89 58.62 -122.78
CA ALA A 349 73.02 59.97 -123.33
C ALA A 349 74.45 60.27 -123.78
N ARG A 350 75.46 59.78 -123.04
CA ARG A 350 76.88 59.90 -123.41
C ARG A 350 77.20 59.12 -124.69
N GLN A 351 76.73 57.88 -124.79
CA GLN A 351 76.88 57.04 -125.99
C GLN A 351 76.15 57.65 -127.19
N GLN A 352 74.95 58.21 -127.00
CA GLN A 352 74.23 58.94 -128.06
C GLN A 352 75.01 60.19 -128.51
N LEU A 353 75.62 60.92 -127.58
CA LEU A 353 76.46 62.09 -127.90
C LEU A 353 77.71 61.70 -128.68
N GLU A 354 78.40 60.63 -128.28
CA GLU A 354 79.55 60.06 -129.01
C GLU A 354 79.15 59.63 -130.42
N ARG A 355 78.02 58.94 -130.57
CA ARG A 355 77.51 58.51 -131.88
C ARG A 355 77.18 59.68 -132.80
N VAL A 356 76.57 60.75 -132.27
CA VAL A 356 76.32 61.99 -133.03
C VAL A 356 77.62 62.69 -133.41
N LEU A 357 78.64 62.67 -132.53
CA LEU A 357 79.97 63.20 -132.85
C LEU A 357 80.66 62.38 -133.95
N GLU A 358 80.58 61.05 -133.90
CA GLU A 358 81.10 60.14 -134.93
C GLU A 358 80.38 60.29 -136.28
N GLU A 359 79.05 60.46 -136.28
CA GLU A 359 78.28 60.76 -137.48
C GLU A 359 78.68 62.12 -138.07
N ARG A 360 78.94 63.11 -137.20
CA ARG A 360 79.38 64.44 -137.62
C ARG A 360 80.80 64.44 -138.18
N THR A 361 81.74 63.66 -137.63
CA THR A 361 83.08 63.50 -138.20
C THR A 361 83.04 62.75 -139.52
N ARG A 362 82.23 61.68 -139.65
CA ARG A 362 82.00 60.98 -140.94
C ARG A 362 81.47 61.90 -142.02
N CYS A 363 80.48 62.75 -141.71
CA CYS A 363 79.95 63.72 -142.66
C CYS A 363 80.99 64.80 -143.05
N ALA A 364 81.85 65.21 -142.12
CA ALA A 364 82.92 66.17 -142.40
C ALA A 364 84.03 65.55 -143.29
N GLU A 365 84.46 64.33 -143.01
CA GLU A 365 85.49 63.61 -143.79
C GLU A 365 85.03 63.28 -145.21
N GLY A 366 83.75 62.92 -145.38
CA GLY A 366 83.13 62.71 -146.69
C GLY A 366 83.04 63.98 -147.55
N SER A 367 82.95 65.16 -146.93
CA SER A 367 82.88 66.44 -147.64
C SER A 367 84.25 66.95 -148.12
N THR A 368 85.36 66.48 -147.54
CA THR A 368 86.72 66.89 -147.89
C THR A 368 87.44 65.94 -148.86
N ALA A 369 86.93 64.74 -149.07
CA ALA A 369 87.48 63.75 -150.02
C ALA A 369 86.99 63.93 -151.47
N MET A 370 86.07 64.86 -151.74
CA MET A 370 85.71 65.26 -153.11
C MET A 370 86.69 66.31 -153.63
N GLN A 371 87.71 65.89 -154.38
CA GLN A 371 88.52 66.78 -155.21
C GLN A 371 87.92 66.85 -156.63
N ALA A 372 87.76 68.08 -157.14
CA ALA A 372 87.02 68.39 -158.36
C ALA A 372 87.74 68.02 -159.67
N ASP A 373 89.04 67.75 -159.66
CA ASP A 373 89.83 67.47 -160.88
C ASP A 373 89.65 66.04 -161.45
N GLU A 374 89.10 65.10 -160.68
CA GLU A 374 88.80 63.75 -161.18
C GLU A 374 87.39 63.60 -161.79
N LEU A 375 86.53 64.63 -161.63
CA LEU A 375 85.12 64.60 -162.03
C LEU A 375 84.87 65.15 -163.44
N GLU A 376 85.77 65.93 -164.02
CA GLU A 376 85.62 66.51 -165.38
C GLU A 376 85.82 65.49 -166.53
N PRO A 377 86.87 64.64 -166.55
CA PRO A 377 87.05 63.67 -167.64
C PRO A 377 86.06 62.50 -167.57
N ARG A 378 85.57 62.15 -166.37
CA ARG A 378 84.57 61.07 -166.17
C ARG A 378 83.15 61.48 -166.54
N LEU A 379 82.81 62.77 -166.40
CA LEU A 379 81.55 63.31 -166.92
C LEU A 379 81.56 63.37 -168.45
N GLN A 380 82.68 63.78 -169.07
CA GLN A 380 82.81 63.82 -170.54
C GLN A 380 82.68 62.41 -171.16
N ALA A 381 83.31 61.40 -170.55
CA ALA A 381 83.21 60.00 -170.99
C ALA A 381 81.79 59.42 -170.87
N ALA A 382 81.02 59.81 -169.83
CA ALA A 382 79.63 59.38 -169.67
C ALA A 382 78.67 60.11 -170.62
N LEU A 383 78.96 61.36 -170.98
CA LEU A 383 78.21 62.14 -171.97
C LEU A 383 78.46 61.63 -173.40
N ASP A 384 79.72 61.33 -173.77
CA ASP A 384 80.06 60.71 -175.07
C ASP A 384 79.43 59.32 -175.22
N HIS A 385 79.40 58.53 -174.14
CA HIS A 385 78.73 57.22 -174.14
C HIS A 385 77.20 57.33 -174.25
N ARG A 386 76.58 58.43 -173.76
CA ARG A 386 75.14 58.67 -173.94
C ARG A 386 74.81 59.11 -175.37
N VAL A 387 75.60 60.02 -175.95
CA VAL A 387 75.43 60.49 -177.33
C VAL A 387 75.64 59.34 -178.33
N GLY A 388 76.65 58.48 -178.12
CA GLY A 388 76.89 57.30 -178.96
C GLY A 388 75.76 56.27 -178.91
N ARG A 389 75.11 56.09 -177.75
CA ARG A 389 73.95 55.18 -177.59
C ARG A 389 72.66 55.79 -178.17
N GLU A 390 72.48 57.10 -178.10
CA GLU A 390 71.36 57.80 -178.75
C GLU A 390 71.47 57.79 -180.29
N HIS A 391 72.68 57.93 -180.86
CA HIS A 391 72.90 57.81 -182.31
C HIS A 391 72.66 56.38 -182.83
N ALA A 392 73.14 55.36 -182.10
CA ALA A 392 72.92 53.96 -182.45
C ALA A 392 71.43 53.55 -182.38
N LEU A 393 70.65 54.12 -181.46
CA LEU A 393 69.21 53.90 -181.35
C LEU A 393 68.43 54.54 -182.52
N ALA A 394 68.90 55.67 -183.04
CA ALA A 394 68.25 56.37 -184.16
C ALA A 394 68.60 55.73 -185.52
N SER A 395 69.85 55.36 -185.78
CA SER A 395 70.20 54.61 -187.01
C SER A 395 69.45 53.28 -187.11
N ALA A 396 69.18 52.63 -185.97
CA ALA A 396 68.35 51.43 -185.92
C ALA A 396 66.86 51.70 -186.20
N ARG A 397 66.36 52.92 -185.93
CA ARG A 397 65.00 53.35 -186.29
C ARG A 397 64.89 53.71 -187.79
N ASP A 398 65.85 54.46 -188.35
CA ASP A 398 65.85 54.85 -189.77
C ASP A 398 66.04 53.65 -190.71
N ALA A 399 66.91 52.69 -190.36
CA ALA A 399 67.17 51.50 -191.18
C ALA A 399 65.95 50.58 -191.32
N LEU A 400 65.08 50.55 -190.30
CA LEU A 400 63.90 49.69 -190.31
C LEU A 400 62.70 50.42 -190.94
N GLU A 401 62.63 51.75 -190.84
CA GLU A 401 61.73 52.57 -191.65
C GLU A 401 62.01 52.41 -193.16
N MET A 402 63.28 52.24 -193.57
CA MET A 402 63.62 51.85 -194.94
C MET A 402 63.18 50.42 -195.31
N ALA A 403 63.33 49.44 -194.41
CA ALA A 403 62.84 48.07 -194.65
C ALA A 403 61.31 48.03 -194.82
N ALA A 404 60.58 48.89 -194.11
CA ALA A 404 59.13 49.06 -194.26
C ALA A 404 58.71 49.78 -195.56
N ASN A 405 59.54 50.71 -196.08
CA ASN A 405 59.21 51.49 -197.29
C ASN A 405 59.64 50.83 -198.62
N GLY A 406 60.63 49.93 -198.63
CA GLY A 406 60.96 49.12 -199.81
C GLY A 406 59.94 48.02 -200.10
N LEU A 407 59.37 47.42 -199.05
CA LEU A 407 58.33 46.38 -199.13
C LEU A 407 57.00 46.89 -199.75
N ARG A 408 56.82 48.21 -199.88
CA ARG A 408 55.70 48.84 -200.59
C ARG A 408 55.81 48.88 -202.12
N ALA A 409 56.98 48.68 -202.73
CA ALA A 409 57.18 49.00 -204.15
C ALA A 409 57.48 47.79 -205.05
N LEU A 410 57.86 46.64 -204.51
CA LEU A 410 58.18 45.44 -205.31
C LEU A 410 57.10 44.35 -205.27
N ASP A 411 55.96 44.71 -204.68
CA ASP A 411 54.61 44.60 -205.27
C ASP A 411 54.54 44.95 -206.80
N GLU A 412 55.65 45.09 -207.56
CA GLU A 412 55.65 45.56 -208.96
C GLU A 412 56.70 44.99 -209.94
N GLN A 413 57.83 44.36 -209.58
CA GLN A 413 58.86 44.12 -210.61
C GLN A 413 59.54 42.77 -210.64
N ARG A 414 58.83 41.80 -211.20
CA ARG A 414 59.43 40.61 -211.84
C ARG A 414 59.89 39.51 -210.89
#